data_AF-A0A379VLE4-F1
#
_entry.id   AF-A0A379VLE4-F1
#
_cell.length_a   1.000
_cell.length_b   1.000
_cell.length_c   1.000
_cell.angle_alpha   90.00
_cell.angle_beta   90.00
_cell.angle_gamma   90.00
#
_symmetry.space_group_name_H-M   'P 1'
#
loop_
_entity.id
_entity.type
_entity.pdbx_description
1 polymer ?
#
loop_
_entity_poly.entity_id
_entity_poly.type
_entity_poly.pdbx_seq_one_letter_code
_entity_poly.pdbx_strand_id
1 'polypeptide(L)' 'MATIGYIRVSTIDQNIDLQRNALTSANCDRILRTVSVARCKPPRPETGVKVCK' A
#
# COMPACT_ATOMS: atom_id res chain seq x y z
N MET A 1 -11.85 -23.39 -0.56
CA MET A 1 -10.76 -22.58 -1.16
C MET A 1 -10.19 -21.67 -0.09
N ALA A 2 -8.86 -21.62 0.08
CA ALA A 2 -8.23 -20.60 0.92
C ALA A 2 -8.07 -19.31 0.10
N THR A 3 -8.67 -18.21 0.56
CA THR A 3 -8.55 -16.88 -0.05
C THR A 3 -7.36 -16.15 0.58
N ILE A 4 -6.39 -15.76 -0.25
CA ILE A 4 -5.20 -15.02 0.19
C ILE A 4 -5.40 -13.56 -0.18
N GLY A 5 -5.45 -12.68 0.82
CA GLY A 5 -5.46 -11.24 0.68
C GLY A 5 -4.05 -10.67 0.55
N TYR A 6 -3.87 -9.69 -0.33
CA TYR A 6 -2.58 -9.02 -0.54
C TYR A 6 -2.73 -7.51 -0.34
N ILE A 7 -1.88 -6.94 0.51
CA ILE A 7 -1.84 -5.51 0.81
C ILE A 7 -0.51 -4.95 0.31
N ARG A 8 -0.55 -3.90 -0.51
CA ARG A 8 0.65 -3.21 -1.00
C ARG A 8 0.59 -1.74 -0.65
N VAL A 9 1.64 -1.24 -0.02
CA VAL A 9 1.81 0.19 0.24
C VAL A 9 3.15 0.71 -0.22
N SER A 10 3.13 1.91 -0.80
CA SER A 10 4.32 2.58 -1.33
C SER A 10 4.90 3.61 -0.36
N THR A 11 4.12 4.02 0.64
CA THR A 11 4.51 5.02 1.65
C THR A 11 3.94 4.61 3.00
N ILE A 12 4.60 4.99 4.09
CA ILE A 12 4.18 4.70 5.48
C ILE A 12 2.82 5.36 5.79
N ASP A 13 2.54 6.46 5.10
CA ASP A 13 1.32 7.27 5.23
C ASP A 13 0.09 6.65 4.54
N GLN A 14 0.27 5.63 3.69
CA GLN A 14 -0.88 4.99 3.06
C GLN A 14 -1.67 4.16 4.08
N ASN A 15 -2.94 4.49 4.28
CA ASN A 15 -3.80 3.88 5.29
C ASN A 15 -3.99 2.36 5.07
N ILE A 16 -3.29 1.56 5.88
CA ILE A 16 -3.28 0.09 5.81
C ILE A 16 -4.58 -0.48 6.33
N ASP A 17 -5.15 0.18 7.34
CA ASP A 17 -6.31 -0.28 8.09
C ASP A 17 -7.54 -0.41 7.20
N LEU A 18 -7.72 0.49 6.24
CA LEU A 18 -8.85 0.43 5.29
C LEU A 18 -8.73 -0.77 4.33
N GLN A 19 -7.53 -1.05 3.83
CA GLN A 19 -7.28 -2.24 3.00
C GLN A 19 -7.41 -3.53 3.80
N ARG A 20 -6.95 -3.53 5.05
CA ARG A 20 -7.09 -4.68 5.97
C ARG A 20 -8.56 -4.93 6.27
N ASN A 21 -9.34 -3.89 6.55
CA ASN A 21 -10.76 -4.04 6.88
C ASN A 21 -11.57 -4.58 5.68
N ALA A 22 -11.23 -4.16 4.45
CA ALA A 22 -11.83 -4.71 3.23
C ALA A 22 -11.50 -6.21 3.05
N LEU A 23 -10.26 -6.62 3.32
CA LEU A 23 -9.84 -8.04 3.24
C LEU A 23 -10.43 -8.89 4.36
N THR A 24 -10.60 -8.34 5.57
CA THR A 24 -11.32 -8.96 6.67
C THR A 24 -12.79 -9.16 6.30
N SER A 25 -13.43 -8.17 5.69
CA SER A 25 -14.81 -8.26 5.18
C SER A 25 -14.94 -9.32 4.07
N ALA A 26 -13.91 -9.47 3.23
CA ALA A 26 -13.83 -10.52 2.20
C ALA A 26 -13.47 -11.92 2.75
N ASN A 27 -13.38 -12.08 4.08
CA ASN A 27 -13.11 -13.35 4.77
C ASN A 27 -11.87 -14.10 4.22
N CYS A 28 -10.79 -13.35 3.97
CA CYS A 28 -9.51 -13.91 3.53
C CYS A 28 -8.78 -14.63 4.68
N ASP A 29 -8.34 -15.88 4.43
CA ASP A 29 -7.65 -16.76 5.40
C ASP A 29 -6.24 -16.27 5.73
N ARG A 30 -5.53 -15.71 4.75
CA ARG A 30 -4.15 -15.22 4.92
C ARG A 30 -4.00 -13.85 4.32
N ILE A 31 -3.40 -12.92 5.06
CA ILE A 31 -3.13 -11.56 4.59
C ILE A 31 -1.62 -11.34 4.53
N LEU A 32 -1.10 -11.13 3.33
CA LEU A 32 0.31 -10.81 3.10
C LEU A 32 0.44 -9.31 2.83
N ARG A 33 1.41 -8.64 3.49
CA ARG A 33 1.68 -7.21 3.29
C ARG A 33 3.08 -7.02 2.71
N THR A 34 3.18 -6.19 1.66
CA THR A 34 4.45 -5.65 1.20
C THR A 34 4.51 -4.14 1.45
N VAL A 35 5.64 -3.68 1.95
CA VAL A 35 5.94 -2.25 2.15
C VAL A 35 7.06 -1.89 1.18
N SER A 36 6.68 -1.28 0.07
CA SER A 36 7.61 -0.81 -0.96
C SER A 36 7.91 0.67 -0.72
N VAL A 37 8.69 0.99 0.32
CA VAL A 37 9.16 2.36 0.55
C VAL A 37 10.26 2.71 -0.46
N ALA A 38 9.87 2.95 -1.70
CA ALA A 38 10.76 3.52 -2.71
C ALA A 38 10.97 5.01 -2.39
N ARG A 39 12.19 5.39 -2.04
CA ARG A 39 12.57 6.76 -1.62
C ARG A 39 12.36 7.84 -2.70
N CYS A 40 12.09 7.48 -3.95
CA CYS A 40 11.85 8.46 -5.00
C CYS A 40 10.67 8.02 -5.88
N LYS A 41 9.48 8.55 -5.59
CA LYS A 41 8.37 8.55 -6.53
C LYS A 41 8.64 9.71 -7.51
N PRO A 42 8.57 9.50 -8.83
CA PRO A 42 8.72 10.60 -9.78
C PRO A 42 7.67 11.67 -9.44
N PRO A 43 8.04 12.96 -9.36
CA PRO A 43 7.07 14.02 -9.10
C PRO A 43 5.99 13.98 -10.19
N ARG A 44 4.73 14.22 -9.81
CA ARG A 44 3.69 14.48 -10.80
C ARG A 44 4.12 15.70 -11.62
N PRO A 45 3.95 15.70 -12.96
CA PRO A 45 4.44 16.77 -13.82
C PRO A 45 3.84 18.16 -13.52
N GLU A 46 2.78 18.23 -12.70
CA GLU A 46 2.15 19.48 -12.25
C GLU A 46 2.89 20.20 -11.10
N THR A 47 3.86 19.58 -10.43
CA THR A 47 4.62 20.23 -9.36
C THR A 47 6.07 19.81 -9.42
N GLY A 48 6.91 20.65 -10.00
CA GLY A 48 8.34 20.44 -10.24
C GLY A 48 9.23 20.43 -8.99
N VAL A 49 8.81 19.78 -7.90
CA VAL A 49 9.62 19.62 -6.69
C VAL A 49 10.01 18.15 -6.54
N LYS A 50 11.30 17.86 -6.79
CA LYS A 50 11.90 16.58 -6.40
C LYS A 50 11.99 16.55 -4.87
N VAL A 51 11.05 15.88 -4.22
CA VAL A 51 11.17 15.54 -2.79
C VAL A 51 11.83 14.17 -2.68
N CYS A 52 13.16 14.15 -2.67
CA CYS A 52 13.91 13.06 -2.06
C CYS A 52 14.67 13.68 -0.88
N LYS A 53 14.23 13.36 0.35
CA LYS A 53 14.94 13.69 1.59
C LYS A 53 16.03 12.67 1.85
#